data_AF-A0A2L2N4M7-F1
#
_entry.id   AF-A0A2L2N4M7-F1
#
_cell.length_a   1.000
_cell.length_b   1.000
_cell.length_c   1.000
_cell.angle_alpha   90.00
_cell.angle_beta   90.00
_cell.angle_gamma   90.00
#
_symmetry.space_group_name_H-M   'P 1'
#
loop_
_entity.id
_entity.type
_entity.pdbx_description
1 polymer ?
#
loop_
_entity_poly.entity_id
_entity_poly.type
_entity_poly.pdbx_seq_one_letter_code
_entity_poly.pdbx_strand_id
1 'polypeptide(L)'
;MFLEDIKLSELPSVDLLKIAQLPNCAAIYFVSDSKNQVIYIGRTLNLVERWRNHHRFKQLKRLNRKDRISISWMACSQDVNALSSLENKLIDLYKPPLNWTKVISPIRKITPSEIALQQSLQQLAQLNTMIFGFDPIADEEPPTIYLVYPVYGKRGLSGSIRSVLKNINKKASSLKWKEYYTDPKSLGKFGYWSTIYNGIRIDLAPFQGLVHFMNTTYKIVAGVELMAFSHDQLEVFLENTSSEVKESISCLDVLEDDPIPIKLVDQYQPDNGKHKNIVEVEPWEELEPMPEGEIREMNRQFLYVDGVEVEVCSNVNEKYFVRHNVYWWIVFESKNPDPVSQNVIGNLKNFIDRLPTIKWSGYRFRLETIVFSEDDVEVESVLLPLAMFESLIREAKFHSAGKLTEELKNGEYKPKPDDRANIKLCAWLQHNSLSSLLQTKNS
;
A
#
# COMPACT_ATOMS: atom_id res chain seq x y z
N MET A 1 12.72 49.19 2.88
CA MET A 1 12.28 48.71 1.56
C MET A 1 10.83 48.29 1.72
N PHE A 2 9.89 49.00 1.09
CA PHE A 2 8.49 48.59 1.09
C PHE A 2 8.37 47.28 0.28
N LEU A 3 7.60 46.32 0.77
CA LEU A 3 7.50 44.98 0.19
C LEU A 3 6.85 44.96 -1.21
N GLU A 4 6.14 46.04 -1.54
CA GLU A 4 5.38 46.22 -2.78
C GLU A 4 6.28 46.52 -4.00
N ASP A 5 7.57 46.80 -3.79
CA ASP A 5 8.50 47.22 -4.85
C ASP A 5 9.48 46.12 -5.33
N ILE A 6 9.30 44.86 -4.92
CA ILE A 6 10.22 43.78 -5.32
C ILE A 6 9.96 43.40 -6.79
N LYS A 7 10.82 43.89 -7.69
CA LYS A 7 10.84 43.48 -9.09
C LYS A 7 11.53 42.13 -9.24
N LEU A 8 10.74 41.06 -9.32
CA LEU A 8 11.24 39.68 -9.45
C LEU A 8 12.18 39.48 -10.65
N SER A 9 12.00 40.25 -11.73
CA SER A 9 12.84 40.22 -12.93
C SER A 9 14.27 40.76 -12.71
N GLU A 10 14.48 41.56 -11.66
CA GLU A 10 15.79 42.14 -11.32
C GLU A 10 16.56 41.25 -10.32
N LEU A 11 15.91 40.23 -9.75
CA LEU A 11 16.56 39.31 -8.82
C LEU A 11 17.50 38.35 -9.56
N PRO A 12 18.63 37.96 -8.94
CA PRO A 12 19.46 36.89 -9.47
C PRO A 12 18.63 35.60 -9.52
N SER A 13 18.76 34.87 -10.64
CA SER A 13 17.96 33.67 -10.89
C SER A 13 18.74 32.60 -11.64
N VAL A 14 18.33 31.35 -11.45
CA VAL A 14 18.84 30.19 -12.19
C VAL A 14 17.68 29.28 -12.62
N ASP A 15 17.92 28.47 -13.65
CA ASP A 15 16.99 27.41 -14.03
C ASP A 15 16.94 26.33 -12.94
N LEU A 16 15.77 25.71 -12.72
CA LEU A 16 15.60 24.63 -11.75
C LEU A 16 16.61 23.47 -11.95
N LEU A 17 17.03 23.19 -13.19
CA LEU A 17 18.01 22.13 -13.47
C LEU A 17 19.45 22.55 -13.18
N LYS A 18 19.68 23.85 -12.92
CA LYS A 18 21.00 24.44 -12.64
C LYS A 18 21.17 24.80 -11.15
N ILE A 19 20.49 24.09 -10.24
CA ILE A 19 20.58 24.33 -8.77
C ILE A 19 22.01 24.32 -8.21
N ALA A 20 22.97 23.68 -8.89
CA ALA A 20 24.38 23.69 -8.48
C ALA A 20 25.03 25.09 -8.55
N GLN A 21 24.40 26.04 -9.27
CA GLN A 21 24.86 27.42 -9.40
C GLN A 21 24.29 28.36 -8.33
N LEU A 22 23.45 27.84 -7.41
CA LEU A 22 22.90 28.65 -6.33
C LEU A 22 24.00 29.06 -5.33
N PRO A 23 23.94 30.28 -4.77
CA PRO A 23 24.91 30.72 -3.79
C PRO A 23 24.70 30.06 -2.43
N ASN A 24 25.76 30.05 -1.62
CA ASN A 24 25.70 29.71 -0.21
C ASN A 24 25.39 30.97 0.61
N CYS A 25 24.12 31.36 0.70
CA CYS A 25 23.68 32.49 1.51
C CYS A 25 22.30 32.25 2.14
N ALA A 26 21.99 33.07 3.15
CA ALA A 26 20.65 33.19 3.66
C ALA A 26 19.79 33.98 2.67
N ALA A 27 18.61 33.46 2.35
CA ALA A 27 17.79 34.03 1.30
C ALA A 27 16.29 33.70 1.47
N ILE A 28 15.46 34.59 0.92
CA ILE A 28 14.12 34.24 0.45
C ILE A 28 14.24 33.90 -1.02
N TYR A 29 13.72 32.74 -1.42
CA TYR A 29 13.72 32.29 -2.80
C TYR A 29 12.31 32.15 -3.33
N PHE A 30 12.16 32.51 -4.60
CA PHE A 30 10.93 32.48 -5.39
C PHE A 30 11.12 31.46 -6.49
N VAL A 31 10.15 30.59 -6.64
CA VAL A 31 10.08 29.65 -7.76
C VAL A 31 8.98 30.16 -8.68
N SER A 32 9.33 30.41 -9.93
CA SER A 32 8.41 30.96 -10.92
C SER A 32 8.38 30.12 -12.18
N ASP A 33 7.26 30.19 -12.90
CA ASP A 33 7.09 29.57 -14.20
C ASP A 33 7.63 30.45 -15.35
N SER A 34 7.41 30.05 -16.62
CA SER A 34 7.92 30.84 -17.76
C SER A 34 7.20 32.17 -17.96
N LYS A 35 6.04 32.35 -17.34
CA LYS A 35 5.26 33.59 -17.35
C LYS A 35 5.62 34.51 -16.18
N ASN A 36 6.65 34.17 -15.42
CA ASN A 36 7.07 34.85 -14.19
C ASN A 36 6.00 34.82 -13.07
N GLN A 37 5.04 33.89 -13.12
CA GLN A 37 4.11 33.68 -12.01
C GLN A 37 4.81 32.92 -10.88
N VAL A 38 4.77 33.47 -9.67
CA VAL A 38 5.36 32.82 -8.48
C VAL A 38 4.51 31.64 -8.06
N ILE A 39 5.06 30.43 -8.16
CA ILE A 39 4.38 29.19 -7.79
C ILE A 39 4.74 28.70 -6.39
N TYR A 40 5.91 29.08 -5.88
CA TYR A 40 6.37 28.72 -4.53
C TYR A 40 7.35 29.76 -3.97
N ILE A 41 7.25 30.03 -2.67
CA ILE A 41 8.19 30.87 -1.93
C ILE A 41 8.76 30.06 -0.77
N GLY A 42 10.04 30.20 -0.49
CA GLY A 42 10.63 29.62 0.71
C GLY A 42 11.76 30.45 1.27
N ARG A 43 12.14 30.15 2.52
CA ARG A 43 13.34 30.71 3.16
C ARG A 43 14.40 29.66 3.47
N THR A 44 15.63 30.12 3.66
CA THR A 44 16.76 29.29 4.10
C THR A 44 17.92 30.14 4.61
N LEU A 45 18.78 29.55 5.46
CA LEU A 45 20.09 30.10 5.84
C LEU A 45 21.19 29.74 4.83
N ASN A 46 20.97 28.70 4.03
CA ASN A 46 21.90 28.22 3.00
C ASN A 46 21.09 27.76 1.78
N LEU A 47 21.11 28.56 0.71
CA LEU A 47 20.29 28.33 -0.48
C LEU A 47 20.69 27.08 -1.26
N VAL A 48 21.97 26.88 -1.54
CA VAL A 48 22.44 25.68 -2.24
C VAL A 48 22.16 24.40 -1.45
N GLU A 49 22.36 24.41 -0.13
CA GLU A 49 22.10 23.24 0.72
C GLU A 49 20.60 22.92 0.81
N ARG A 50 19.76 23.96 0.92
CA ARG A 50 18.30 23.80 0.92
C ARG A 50 17.80 23.10 -0.34
N TRP A 51 18.38 23.44 -1.49
CA TRP A 51 17.97 22.87 -2.78
C TRP A 51 18.46 21.46 -3.04
N ARG A 52 19.58 21.02 -2.43
CA ARG A 52 20.05 19.63 -2.49
C ARG A 52 19.01 18.64 -1.94
N ASN A 53 18.34 19.01 -0.85
CA ASN A 53 17.36 18.17 -0.16
C ASN A 53 15.94 18.76 -0.18
N HIS A 54 15.62 19.55 -1.21
CA HIS A 54 14.34 20.25 -1.22
C HIS A 54 13.18 19.26 -1.36
N HIS A 55 12.34 19.20 -0.33
CA HIS A 55 11.18 18.30 -0.25
C HIS A 55 10.23 18.36 -1.48
N ARG A 56 10.07 19.55 -2.11
CA ARG A 56 9.28 19.72 -3.35
C ARG A 56 10.04 19.54 -4.65
N PHE A 57 11.35 19.24 -4.63
CA PHE A 57 12.16 19.20 -5.86
C PHE A 57 11.58 18.24 -6.90
N LYS A 58 11.08 17.06 -6.49
CA LYS A 58 10.44 16.10 -7.40
C LYS A 58 9.17 16.66 -8.05
N GLN A 59 8.35 17.37 -7.28
CA GLN A 59 7.12 18.03 -7.77
C GLN A 59 7.47 19.11 -8.79
N LEU A 60 8.41 19.99 -8.44
CA LEU A 60 8.88 21.07 -9.31
C LEU A 60 9.56 20.54 -10.58
N LYS A 61 10.37 19.47 -10.48
CA LYS A 61 11.00 18.83 -11.64
C LYS A 61 9.98 18.25 -12.63
N ARG A 62 8.80 17.83 -12.16
CA ARG A 62 7.70 17.38 -13.03
C ARG A 62 7.05 18.56 -13.75
N LEU A 63 6.79 19.66 -13.04
CA LEU A 63 6.26 20.89 -13.63
C LEU A 63 7.24 21.45 -14.68
N ASN A 64 8.55 21.39 -14.41
CA ASN A 64 9.62 21.81 -15.30
C ASN A 64 9.65 21.08 -16.67
N ARG A 65 8.95 19.94 -16.80
CA ARG A 65 8.82 19.23 -18.09
C ARG A 65 7.80 19.88 -19.01
N LYS A 66 6.80 20.55 -18.43
CA LYS A 66 5.72 21.22 -19.16
C LYS A 66 6.03 22.70 -19.35
N ASP A 67 6.51 23.33 -18.29
CA ASP A 67 6.79 24.75 -18.28
C ASP A 67 8.10 25.04 -17.56
N ARG A 68 8.95 25.91 -18.12
CA ARG A 68 10.29 26.16 -17.60
C ARG A 68 10.20 26.86 -16.25
N ILE A 69 10.85 26.28 -15.23
CA ILE A 69 10.87 26.82 -13.88
C ILE A 69 12.21 27.48 -13.58
N SER A 70 12.14 28.69 -13.04
CA SER A 70 13.27 29.44 -12.51
C SER A 70 13.21 29.53 -10.99
N ILE A 71 14.39 29.65 -10.37
CA ILE A 71 14.56 29.96 -8.96
C ILE A 71 15.25 31.32 -8.89
N SER A 72 14.51 32.34 -8.47
CA SER A 72 15.04 33.66 -8.15
C SER A 72 15.24 33.80 -6.64
N TRP A 73 16.16 34.64 -6.18
CA TRP A 73 16.35 34.82 -4.75
C TRP A 73 16.74 36.24 -4.36
N MET A 74 16.40 36.60 -3.12
CA MET A 74 16.82 37.82 -2.45
C MET A 74 17.71 37.42 -1.27
N ALA A 75 18.98 37.81 -1.30
CA ALA A 75 19.89 37.59 -0.17
C ALA A 75 19.43 38.40 1.05
N CYS A 76 19.51 37.80 2.23
CA CYS A 76 19.00 38.36 3.48
C CYS A 76 20.03 38.18 4.61
N SER A 77 19.81 38.88 5.74
CA SER A 77 20.57 38.62 6.96
C SER A 77 20.27 37.21 7.50
N GLN A 78 21.18 36.66 8.30
CA GLN A 78 21.02 35.35 8.93
C GLN A 78 20.05 35.34 10.12
N ASP A 79 19.26 36.40 10.31
CA ASP A 79 18.25 36.47 11.36
C ASP A 79 17.02 35.60 10.98
N VAL A 80 16.86 34.50 11.71
CA VAL A 80 15.81 33.50 11.48
C VAL A 80 14.40 34.09 11.65
N ASN A 81 14.22 35.01 12.61
CA ASN A 81 12.91 35.61 12.89
C ASN A 81 12.52 36.61 11.80
N ALA A 82 13.50 37.41 11.35
CA ALA A 82 13.32 38.30 10.21
C ALA A 82 12.98 37.51 8.95
N LEU A 83 13.70 36.43 8.66
CA LEU A 83 13.43 35.56 7.50
C LEU A 83 12.04 34.93 7.54
N SER A 84 11.60 34.43 8.70
CA SER A 84 10.27 33.81 8.83
C SER A 84 9.16 34.83 8.67
N SER A 85 9.33 36.01 9.26
CA SER A 85 8.35 37.11 9.14
C SER A 85 8.25 37.60 7.70
N LEU A 86 9.38 37.68 7.00
CA LEU A 86 9.46 38.10 5.61
C LEU A 86 8.86 37.06 4.65
N GLU A 87 9.16 35.77 4.86
CA GLU A 87 8.55 34.66 4.10
C GLU A 87 7.03 34.71 4.19
N ASN A 88 6.47 34.82 5.40
CA ASN A 88 5.03 34.86 5.60
C ASN A 88 4.38 36.05 4.88
N LYS A 89 4.97 37.25 5.00
CA LYS A 89 4.47 38.44 4.30
C LYS A 89 4.49 38.28 2.78
N LEU A 90 5.54 37.65 2.23
CA LEU A 90 5.64 37.42 0.79
C LEU A 90 4.69 36.31 0.31
N ILE A 91 4.50 35.24 1.10
CA ILE A 91 3.47 34.24 0.81
C ILE A 91 2.08 34.89 0.84
N ASP A 92 1.82 35.78 1.78
CA ASP A 92 0.55 36.49 1.85
C ASP A 92 0.34 37.47 0.70
N LEU A 93 1.40 38.13 0.23
CA LEU A 93 1.34 39.04 -0.91
C LEU A 93 1.13 38.30 -2.24
N TYR A 94 1.91 37.24 -2.49
CA TYR A 94 1.94 36.56 -3.79
C TYR A 94 0.94 35.39 -3.90
N LYS A 95 0.41 34.92 -2.77
CA LYS A 95 -0.48 33.74 -2.67
C LYS A 95 -0.03 32.54 -3.54
N PRO A 96 1.24 32.10 -3.45
CA PRO A 96 1.77 31.04 -4.29
C PRO A 96 1.05 29.70 -4.05
N PRO A 97 0.54 29.03 -5.10
CA PRO A 97 -0.29 27.83 -4.96
C PRO A 97 0.41 26.67 -4.25
N LEU A 98 1.73 26.52 -4.43
CA LEU A 98 2.43 25.39 -3.82
C LEU A 98 2.70 25.58 -2.32
N ASN A 99 2.64 26.78 -1.75
CA ASN A 99 2.89 26.96 -0.32
C ASN A 99 1.81 26.34 0.57
N TRP A 100 0.57 26.24 0.06
CA TRP A 100 -0.60 25.78 0.80
C TRP A 100 -0.99 24.32 0.50
N THR A 101 -0.28 23.66 -0.42
CA THR A 101 -0.59 22.26 -0.81
C THR A 101 0.29 21.28 -0.04
N LYS A 102 -0.23 20.08 0.27
CA LYS A 102 0.60 19.00 0.81
C LYS A 102 1.59 18.53 -0.28
N VAL A 103 2.85 18.27 0.10
CA VAL A 103 3.81 17.67 -0.84
C VAL A 103 3.33 16.26 -1.13
N ILE A 104 2.91 16.02 -2.38
CA ILE A 104 2.58 14.68 -2.86
C ILE A 104 3.89 13.88 -2.87
N SER A 105 4.14 13.13 -1.79
CA SER A 105 5.16 12.09 -1.81
C SER A 105 4.78 11.13 -2.94
N PRO A 106 5.75 10.67 -3.76
CA PRO A 106 5.43 9.77 -4.85
C PRO A 106 4.65 8.60 -4.27
N ILE A 107 3.44 8.37 -4.79
CA ILE A 107 2.60 7.21 -4.47
C ILE A 107 3.55 6.02 -4.52
N ARG A 108 3.76 5.36 -3.37
CA ARG A 108 4.65 4.20 -3.32
C ARG A 108 4.04 3.19 -4.28
N LYS A 109 4.71 2.93 -5.39
CA LYS A 109 4.28 1.93 -6.38
C LYS A 109 3.94 0.66 -5.60
N ILE A 110 2.66 0.28 -5.62
CA ILE A 110 2.22 -0.92 -4.92
C ILE A 110 3.00 -2.08 -5.52
N THR A 111 3.66 -2.84 -4.66
CA THR A 111 4.43 -4.02 -5.05
C THR A 111 3.53 -5.23 -4.79
N PRO A 112 3.15 -5.99 -5.83
CA PRO A 112 2.39 -7.22 -5.65
C PRO A 112 3.09 -8.17 -4.65
N SER A 113 2.32 -8.95 -3.91
CA SER A 113 2.86 -9.82 -2.85
C SER A 113 3.78 -10.89 -3.42
N GLU A 114 3.45 -11.38 -4.62
CA GLU A 114 4.21 -12.30 -5.47
C GLU A 114 5.64 -11.76 -5.66
N ILE A 115 5.74 -10.50 -6.10
CA ILE A 115 7.02 -9.84 -6.39
C ILE A 115 7.78 -9.56 -5.09
N ALA A 116 7.08 -9.13 -4.04
CA ALA A 116 7.70 -8.94 -2.73
C ALA A 116 8.25 -10.26 -2.16
N LEU A 117 7.54 -11.37 -2.37
CA LEU A 117 7.93 -12.70 -1.94
C LEU A 117 9.15 -13.18 -2.72
N GLN A 118 9.09 -13.17 -4.05
CA GLN A 118 10.22 -13.50 -4.91
C GLN A 118 11.47 -12.69 -4.56
N GLN A 119 11.34 -11.37 -4.39
CA GLN A 119 12.45 -10.51 -4.01
C GLN A 119 12.98 -10.79 -2.60
N SER A 120 12.13 -11.26 -1.68
CA SER A 120 12.56 -11.68 -0.35
C SER A 120 13.35 -12.99 -0.43
N LEU A 121 12.83 -14.00 -1.12
CA LEU A 121 13.48 -15.31 -1.29
C LEU A 121 14.79 -15.18 -2.07
N GLN A 122 14.86 -14.35 -3.12
CA GLN A 122 16.11 -14.08 -3.86
C GLN A 122 17.20 -13.49 -2.96
N GLN A 123 16.84 -12.53 -2.09
CA GLN A 123 17.81 -11.96 -1.15
C GLN A 123 18.17 -12.93 -0.03
N LEU A 124 17.24 -13.80 0.39
CA LEU A 124 17.52 -14.85 1.37
C LEU A 124 18.45 -15.93 0.79
N ALA A 125 18.28 -16.31 -0.48
CA ALA A 125 19.16 -17.22 -1.20
C ALA A 125 20.62 -16.71 -1.22
N GLN A 126 20.81 -15.41 -1.45
CA GLN A 126 22.13 -14.74 -1.39
C GLN A 126 22.76 -14.74 0.01
N LEU A 127 21.96 -15.00 1.05
CA LEU A 127 22.39 -15.11 2.44
C LEU A 127 22.52 -16.58 2.88
N ASN A 128 22.75 -17.49 1.92
CA ASN A 128 22.89 -18.93 2.16
C ASN A 128 21.72 -19.53 2.95
N THR A 129 20.51 -18.99 2.75
CA THR A 129 19.30 -19.58 3.32
C THR A 129 18.99 -20.87 2.59
N MET A 130 18.63 -21.91 3.33
CA MET A 130 18.32 -23.24 2.81
C MET A 130 16.89 -23.64 3.18
N ILE A 131 16.26 -24.45 2.34
CA ILE A 131 15.02 -25.16 2.66
C ILE A 131 15.39 -26.34 3.55
N PHE A 132 14.84 -26.33 4.75
CA PHE A 132 15.00 -27.40 5.73
C PHE A 132 14.01 -28.54 5.46
N GLY A 133 12.76 -28.19 5.16
CA GLY A 133 11.72 -29.15 4.78
C GLY A 133 10.36 -28.49 4.65
N PHE A 134 9.34 -29.31 4.41
CA PHE A 134 7.95 -28.90 4.26
C PHE A 134 7.05 -29.75 5.14
N ASP A 135 6.12 -29.11 5.84
CA ASP A 135 5.07 -29.78 6.61
C ASP A 135 3.73 -29.63 5.87
N PRO A 136 3.20 -30.72 5.27
CA PRO A 136 1.95 -30.71 4.53
C PRO A 136 0.69 -30.80 5.43
N ILE A 137 0.80 -31.20 6.70
CA ILE A 137 -0.36 -31.59 7.52
C ILE A 137 -0.88 -30.44 8.38
N ALA A 138 -2.19 -30.20 8.23
CA ALA A 138 -2.98 -29.15 8.86
C ALA A 138 -4.29 -29.73 9.42
N ASP A 139 -4.40 -29.83 10.75
CA ASP A 139 -5.70 -29.83 11.44
C ASP A 139 -5.99 -28.44 12.07
N GLU A 140 -4.96 -27.68 12.48
CA GLU A 140 -5.11 -26.33 13.06
C GLU A 140 -4.13 -25.26 12.52
N GLU A 141 -3.01 -25.66 11.89
CA GLU A 141 -1.99 -24.74 11.37
C GLU A 141 -1.87 -24.78 9.84
N PRO A 142 -1.49 -23.67 9.18
CA PRO A 142 -1.28 -23.68 7.73
C PRO A 142 -0.06 -24.55 7.33
N PRO A 143 -0.09 -25.16 6.13
CA PRO A 143 1.07 -25.87 5.59
C PRO A 143 2.30 -24.94 5.61
N THR A 144 3.46 -25.48 6.00
CA THR A 144 4.63 -24.66 6.34
C THR A 144 5.89 -25.08 5.62
N ILE A 145 6.53 -24.12 4.95
CA ILE A 145 7.90 -24.25 4.43
C ILE A 145 8.86 -23.76 5.51
N TYR A 146 9.80 -24.61 5.91
CA TYR A 146 10.83 -24.25 6.88
C TYR A 146 12.11 -23.87 6.14
N LEU A 147 12.53 -22.62 6.34
CA LEU A 147 13.79 -22.09 5.86
C LEU A 147 14.76 -21.90 7.03
N VAL A 148 16.04 -22.11 6.77
CA VAL A 148 17.10 -21.96 7.76
C VAL A 148 18.26 -21.14 7.24
N TYR A 149 18.86 -20.31 8.08
CA TYR A 149 20.06 -19.52 7.73
C TYR A 149 21.23 -19.80 8.68
N PRO A 150 22.49 -19.72 8.19
CA PRO A 150 23.64 -20.19 8.95
C PRO A 150 23.98 -19.28 10.13
N VAL A 151 24.32 -19.91 11.26
CA VAL A 151 24.90 -19.28 12.45
C VAL A 151 26.35 -19.70 12.65
N TYR A 152 27.22 -18.72 12.91
CA TYR A 152 28.66 -18.88 13.11
C TYR A 152 29.07 -18.42 14.53
N GLY A 153 28.69 -19.22 15.53
CA GLY A 153 28.93 -18.88 16.94
C GLY A 153 28.06 -17.69 17.37
N LYS A 154 28.64 -16.67 18.01
CA LYS A 154 27.91 -15.44 18.39
C LYS A 154 27.74 -14.43 17.24
N ARG A 155 28.22 -14.77 16.05
CA ARG A 155 28.09 -13.97 14.82
C ARG A 155 27.24 -14.77 13.83
N GLY A 156 26.45 -14.10 13.01
CA GLY A 156 25.62 -14.76 12.02
C GLY A 156 24.97 -13.78 11.08
N LEU A 157 24.17 -14.30 10.16
CA LEU A 157 23.53 -13.48 9.13
C LEU A 157 22.26 -12.78 9.64
N SER A 158 21.85 -12.96 10.91
CA SER A 158 20.64 -12.34 11.49
C SER A 158 20.55 -10.82 11.26
N GLY A 159 21.66 -10.09 11.32
CA GLY A 159 21.67 -8.65 11.01
C GLY A 159 21.30 -8.36 9.54
N SER A 160 21.88 -9.11 8.61
CA SER A 160 21.61 -9.03 7.18
C SER A 160 20.19 -9.50 6.85
N ILE A 161 19.74 -10.63 7.40
CA ILE A 161 18.38 -11.17 7.29
C ILE A 161 17.38 -10.10 7.74
N ARG A 162 17.56 -9.55 8.94
CA ARG A 162 16.71 -8.48 9.48
C ARG A 162 16.69 -7.25 8.58
N SER A 163 17.83 -6.86 8.00
CA SER A 163 17.91 -5.73 7.07
C SER A 163 17.11 -5.99 5.80
N VAL A 164 17.31 -7.15 5.17
CA VAL A 164 16.58 -7.62 3.97
C VAL A 164 15.08 -7.62 4.23
N LEU A 165 14.62 -8.32 5.26
CA LEU A 165 13.19 -8.48 5.54
C LEU A 165 12.53 -7.15 5.94
N LYS A 166 13.21 -6.29 6.71
CA LYS A 166 12.71 -4.93 6.98
C LYS A 166 12.64 -4.07 5.72
N ASN A 167 13.56 -4.23 4.78
CA ASN A 167 13.50 -3.51 3.51
C ASN A 167 12.35 -4.00 2.63
N ILE A 168 12.04 -5.30 2.63
CA ILE A 168 10.82 -5.83 2.02
C ILE A 168 9.57 -5.24 2.68
N ASN A 169 9.50 -5.20 4.01
CA ASN A 169 8.35 -4.66 4.75
C ASN A 169 8.10 -3.16 4.50
N LYS A 170 9.13 -2.38 4.15
CA LYS A 170 8.98 -0.95 3.78
C LYS A 170 8.26 -0.76 2.44
N LYS A 171 8.24 -1.78 1.57
CA LYS A 171 7.51 -1.73 0.29
C LYS A 171 6.02 -1.64 0.55
N ALA A 172 5.31 -0.95 -0.34
CA ALA A 172 3.85 -0.90 -0.33
C ALA A 172 3.30 -2.24 -0.88
N SER A 173 3.48 -3.29 -0.09
CA SER A 173 2.99 -4.65 -0.34
C SER A 173 2.27 -5.14 0.91
N SER A 174 1.27 -5.99 0.73
CA SER A 174 0.59 -6.71 1.81
C SER A 174 1.44 -7.83 2.40
N LEU A 175 2.43 -8.35 1.66
CA LEU A 175 3.37 -9.29 2.21
C LEU A 175 4.20 -8.61 3.32
N LYS A 176 4.17 -9.19 4.52
CA LYS A 176 4.96 -8.76 5.67
C LYS A 176 5.65 -9.95 6.31
N TRP A 177 6.94 -9.79 6.54
CA TRP A 177 7.73 -10.69 7.39
C TRP A 177 7.62 -10.22 8.84
N LYS A 178 7.12 -11.08 9.72
CA LYS A 178 6.97 -10.82 11.16
C LYS A 178 8.12 -11.49 11.90
N GLU A 179 8.90 -10.70 12.64
CA GLU A 179 9.86 -11.24 13.62
C GLU A 179 9.05 -11.66 14.86
N TYR A 180 8.88 -12.95 15.08
CA TYR A 180 8.06 -13.46 16.19
C TYR A 180 8.88 -13.85 17.42
N TYR A 181 10.16 -14.15 17.24
CA TYR A 181 11.07 -14.47 18.34
C TYR A 181 12.48 -13.96 18.03
N THR A 182 13.26 -13.70 19.08
CA THR A 182 14.66 -13.30 18.96
C THR A 182 15.44 -13.87 20.12
N ASP A 183 16.52 -14.59 19.82
CA ASP A 183 17.39 -15.13 20.86
C ASP A 183 17.97 -14.02 21.75
N PRO A 184 18.22 -14.32 23.04
CA PRO A 184 18.88 -13.37 23.93
C PRO A 184 20.26 -12.97 23.41
N LYS A 185 20.72 -11.78 23.82
CA LYS A 185 22.04 -11.25 23.41
C LYS A 185 23.20 -12.20 23.76
N SER A 186 23.08 -12.97 24.83
CA SER A 186 24.06 -13.99 25.23
C SER A 186 24.30 -15.04 24.16
N LEU A 187 23.27 -15.35 23.37
CA LEU A 187 23.29 -16.35 22.30
C LEU A 187 23.57 -15.75 20.91
N GLY A 188 23.59 -14.42 20.74
CA GLY A 188 23.94 -13.78 19.47
C GLY A 188 22.80 -12.98 18.80
N LYS A 189 21.60 -12.95 19.40
CA LYS A 189 20.45 -12.16 18.92
C LYS A 189 19.97 -12.56 17.52
N PHE A 190 19.76 -13.86 17.32
CA PHE A 190 19.23 -14.40 16.08
C PHE A 190 17.71 -14.25 16.03
N GLY A 191 17.19 -13.74 14.91
CA GLY A 191 15.77 -13.46 14.75
C GLY A 191 15.07 -14.60 14.02
N TYR A 192 13.87 -14.93 14.49
CA TYR A 192 12.97 -15.92 13.88
C TYR A 192 11.85 -15.16 13.20
N TRP A 193 11.57 -15.52 11.95
CA TRP A 193 10.70 -14.75 11.09
C TRP A 193 9.67 -15.65 10.44
N SER A 194 8.47 -15.14 10.23
CA SER A 194 7.48 -15.83 9.44
C SER A 194 6.74 -14.87 8.51
N THR A 195 6.25 -15.41 7.41
CA THR A 195 5.26 -14.76 6.54
C THR A 195 4.24 -15.78 6.08
N ILE A 196 3.10 -15.32 5.58
CA ILE A 196 2.06 -16.17 5.03
C ILE A 196 1.75 -15.65 3.63
N TYR A 197 1.73 -16.57 2.66
CA TYR A 197 1.40 -16.28 1.28
C TYR A 197 0.51 -17.38 0.73
N ASN A 198 -0.66 -17.03 0.18
CA ASN A 198 -1.67 -17.96 -0.34
C ASN A 198 -1.97 -19.14 0.59
N GLY A 199 -2.08 -18.88 1.89
CA GLY A 199 -2.38 -19.91 2.90
C GLY A 199 -1.20 -20.80 3.31
N ILE A 200 -0.02 -20.62 2.70
CA ILE A 200 1.21 -21.33 3.08
C ILE A 200 2.06 -20.41 3.96
N ARG A 201 2.47 -20.92 5.12
CA ARG A 201 3.42 -20.25 6.02
C ARG A 201 4.84 -20.52 5.54
N ILE A 202 5.67 -19.50 5.59
CA ILE A 202 7.12 -19.63 5.40
C ILE A 202 7.76 -19.20 6.70
N ASP A 203 8.41 -20.14 7.37
CA ASP A 203 9.14 -19.92 8.61
C ASP A 203 10.64 -19.83 8.32
N LEU A 204 11.35 -18.92 8.97
CA LEU A 204 12.77 -18.69 8.80
C LEU A 204 13.47 -18.63 10.16
N ALA A 205 14.33 -19.63 10.40
CA ALA A 205 15.01 -19.81 11.67
C ALA A 205 16.54 -19.82 11.52
N PRO A 206 17.30 -19.40 12.56
CA PRO A 206 18.73 -19.64 12.63
C PRO A 206 19.05 -21.13 12.76
N PHE A 207 20.14 -21.58 12.12
CA PHE A 207 20.59 -22.97 12.21
C PHE A 207 22.10 -23.07 12.44
N GLN A 208 22.46 -23.74 13.52
CA GLN A 208 23.84 -23.96 13.92
C GLN A 208 24.44 -25.12 13.12
N GLY A 209 25.63 -24.91 12.53
CA GLY A 209 26.29 -25.97 11.76
C GLY A 209 25.73 -26.16 10.34
N LEU A 210 24.89 -25.25 9.84
CA LEU A 210 24.34 -25.31 8.47
C LEU A 210 25.45 -25.43 7.40
N VAL A 211 26.63 -24.86 7.70
CA VAL A 211 27.85 -24.92 6.87
C VAL A 211 28.25 -26.34 6.49
N HIS A 212 27.94 -27.33 7.34
CA HIS A 212 28.25 -28.74 7.09
C HIS A 212 27.33 -29.39 6.06
N PHE A 213 26.21 -28.73 5.74
CA PHE A 213 25.17 -29.21 4.84
C PHE A 213 25.14 -28.41 3.52
N MET A 214 26.12 -27.54 3.23
CA MET A 214 26.14 -26.72 2.00
C MET A 214 26.53 -27.49 0.71
N ASN A 215 26.67 -28.81 0.76
CA ASN A 215 26.78 -29.67 -0.42
C ASN A 215 25.40 -30.24 -0.79
N THR A 216 24.53 -29.40 -1.34
CA THR A 216 23.09 -29.68 -1.42
C THR A 216 22.49 -29.66 -2.82
N THR A 217 21.30 -30.25 -2.90
CA THR A 217 20.35 -30.11 -4.00
C THR A 217 19.71 -28.71 -3.98
N TYR A 218 19.19 -28.29 -5.13
CA TYR A 218 18.40 -27.06 -5.24
C TYR A 218 16.94 -27.41 -5.47
N LYS A 219 16.04 -26.62 -4.87
CA LYS A 219 14.60 -26.69 -5.09
C LYS A 219 14.07 -25.30 -5.39
N ILE A 220 12.95 -25.25 -6.09
CA ILE A 220 12.32 -23.99 -6.50
C ILE A 220 11.16 -23.71 -5.54
N VAL A 221 11.11 -22.49 -5.00
CA VAL A 221 9.99 -21.99 -4.21
C VAL A 221 9.59 -20.62 -4.74
N ALA A 222 8.33 -20.46 -5.15
CA ALA A 222 7.84 -19.22 -5.76
C ALA A 222 8.65 -18.78 -6.98
N GLY A 223 9.14 -19.76 -7.75
CA GLY A 223 10.03 -19.52 -8.89
C GLY A 223 11.47 -19.16 -8.52
N VAL A 224 11.83 -19.12 -7.23
CA VAL A 224 13.20 -18.82 -6.77
C VAL A 224 13.93 -20.10 -6.41
N GLU A 225 15.10 -20.31 -6.99
CA GLU A 225 15.98 -21.43 -6.66
C GLU A 225 16.66 -21.20 -5.30
N LEU A 226 16.50 -22.17 -4.41
CA LEU A 226 17.08 -22.18 -3.06
C LEU A 226 17.79 -23.51 -2.83
N MET A 227 18.89 -23.48 -2.08
CA MET A 227 19.52 -24.70 -1.57
C MET A 227 18.51 -25.43 -0.67
N ALA A 228 18.48 -26.77 -0.72
CA ALA A 228 17.56 -27.59 0.06
C ALA A 228 18.27 -28.83 0.59
N PHE A 229 17.92 -29.25 1.81
CA PHE A 229 18.37 -30.54 2.35
C PHE A 229 17.94 -31.67 1.42
N SER A 230 18.86 -32.60 1.15
CA SER A 230 18.47 -33.89 0.56
C SER A 230 17.75 -34.75 1.60
N HIS A 231 17.04 -35.78 1.13
CA HIS A 231 16.41 -36.77 2.00
C HIS A 231 17.39 -37.34 3.02
N ASP A 232 18.52 -37.88 2.56
CA ASP A 232 19.55 -38.46 3.44
C ASP A 232 20.09 -37.44 4.47
N GLN A 233 20.25 -36.17 4.08
CA GLN A 233 20.72 -35.13 5.01
C GLN A 233 19.67 -34.79 6.06
N LEU A 234 18.40 -34.76 5.67
CA LEU A 234 17.29 -34.55 6.58
C LEU A 234 17.19 -35.73 7.55
N GLU A 235 17.21 -36.97 7.07
CA GLU A 235 17.20 -38.18 7.91
C GLU A 235 18.37 -38.20 8.90
N VAL A 236 19.60 -37.98 8.45
CA VAL A 236 20.77 -37.92 9.33
C VAL A 236 20.62 -36.81 10.38
N PHE A 237 20.06 -35.66 10.01
CA PHE A 237 19.79 -34.60 10.97
C PHE A 237 18.73 -35.02 11.99
N LEU A 238 17.62 -35.58 11.52
CA LEU A 238 16.53 -36.08 12.35
C LEU A 238 17.05 -37.11 13.34
N GLU A 239 17.82 -38.10 12.90
CA GLU A 239 18.38 -39.17 13.74
C GLU A 239 19.28 -38.64 14.87
N ASN A 240 20.07 -37.60 14.60
CA ASN A 240 21.01 -37.01 15.55
C ASN A 240 20.37 -35.96 16.49
N THR A 241 19.10 -35.62 16.27
CA THR A 241 18.37 -34.63 17.05
C THR A 241 17.74 -35.26 18.31
N SER A 242 17.58 -34.48 19.40
CA SER A 242 17.01 -34.99 20.66
C SER A 242 15.55 -35.43 20.48
N SER A 243 15.10 -36.38 21.31
CA SER A 243 13.75 -36.96 21.22
C SER A 243 12.63 -35.92 21.28
N GLU A 244 12.78 -34.86 22.08
CA GLU A 244 11.81 -33.77 22.20
C GLU A 244 11.67 -32.96 20.91
N VAL A 245 12.78 -32.72 20.20
CA VAL A 245 12.77 -31.97 18.95
C VAL A 245 12.33 -32.88 17.80
N LYS A 246 12.67 -34.17 17.83
CA LYS A 246 12.20 -35.20 16.89
C LYS A 246 10.67 -35.27 16.82
N GLU A 247 9.98 -35.20 17.95
CA GLU A 247 8.51 -35.20 17.96
C GLU A 247 7.95 -33.98 17.21
N SER A 248 8.51 -32.78 17.41
CA SER A 248 8.05 -31.55 16.73
C SER A 248 8.37 -31.47 15.24
N ILE A 249 9.28 -32.31 14.74
CA ILE A 249 9.72 -32.30 13.34
C ILE A 249 9.45 -33.63 12.63
N SER A 250 8.71 -34.54 13.26
CA SER A 250 8.42 -35.87 12.72
C SER A 250 7.51 -35.85 11.49
N CYS A 251 6.82 -34.72 11.25
CA CYS A 251 5.96 -34.45 10.09
C CYS A 251 6.69 -33.72 8.94
N LEU A 252 7.98 -33.42 9.08
CA LEU A 252 8.74 -32.72 8.04
C LEU A 252 9.13 -33.67 6.92
N ASP A 253 8.58 -33.43 5.74
CA ASP A 253 8.95 -34.09 4.50
C ASP A 253 9.95 -33.23 3.71
N VAL A 254 10.71 -33.90 2.83
CA VAL A 254 11.54 -33.21 1.84
C VAL A 254 10.63 -32.45 0.88
N LEU A 255 10.98 -31.21 0.58
CA LEU A 255 10.22 -30.45 -0.41
C LEU A 255 10.49 -31.00 -1.82
N GLU A 256 9.55 -31.80 -2.34
CA GLU A 256 9.69 -32.37 -3.67
C GLU A 256 9.33 -31.40 -4.80
N ASP A 257 8.14 -30.81 -4.72
CA ASP A 257 7.57 -29.86 -5.68
C ASP A 257 7.46 -28.44 -5.10
N ASP A 258 7.42 -27.41 -5.96
CA ASP A 258 7.18 -26.02 -5.54
C ASP A 258 5.74 -25.88 -5.04
N PRO A 259 5.52 -25.66 -3.72
CA PRO A 259 4.17 -25.59 -3.15
C PRO A 259 3.53 -24.23 -3.43
N ILE A 260 4.30 -23.26 -3.95
CA ILE A 260 3.86 -21.92 -4.30
C ILE A 260 4.30 -21.63 -5.75
N PRO A 261 3.78 -22.32 -6.76
CA PRO A 261 4.27 -22.14 -8.13
C PRO A 261 3.94 -20.73 -8.63
N ILE A 262 4.95 -19.87 -8.70
CA ILE A 262 4.86 -18.53 -9.31
C ILE A 262 5.75 -18.53 -10.54
N LYS A 263 5.20 -18.18 -11.70
CA LYS A 263 6.02 -17.93 -12.89
C LYS A 263 7.02 -16.83 -12.55
N LEU A 264 8.31 -17.12 -12.67
CA LEU A 264 9.33 -16.10 -12.52
C LEU A 264 8.99 -15.00 -13.53
N VAL A 265 8.69 -13.79 -13.03
CA VAL A 265 8.60 -12.65 -13.91
C VAL A 265 10.03 -12.38 -14.32
N ASP A 266 10.41 -12.87 -15.51
CA ASP A 266 11.73 -12.67 -16.06
C ASP A 266 12.12 -11.21 -15.88
N GLN A 267 13.35 -11.07 -15.36
CA GLN A 267 13.96 -9.86 -14.83
C GLN A 267 13.35 -8.56 -15.36
N TYR A 268 13.08 -7.63 -14.44
CA TYR A 268 13.22 -6.20 -14.71
C TYR A 268 14.64 -5.99 -15.28
N GLN A 269 14.80 -6.17 -16.59
CA GLN A 269 15.85 -5.49 -17.31
C GLN A 269 15.64 -4.01 -17.03
N PRO A 270 16.67 -3.25 -16.65
CA PRO A 270 16.60 -1.80 -16.68
C PRO A 270 16.36 -1.41 -18.15
N ASP A 271 15.09 -1.25 -18.50
CA ASP A 271 14.62 -1.17 -19.87
C ASP A 271 14.98 0.19 -20.46
N ASN A 272 16.14 0.24 -21.12
CA ASN A 272 16.42 1.19 -22.18
C ASN A 272 15.74 0.68 -23.46
N GLY A 273 14.46 0.99 -23.65
CA GLY A 273 13.86 0.98 -24.98
C GLY A 273 12.48 0.35 -25.14
N LYS A 274 11.48 1.23 -25.22
CA LYS A 274 10.28 1.17 -26.09
C LYS A 274 9.52 -0.16 -26.22
N HIS A 275 8.41 -0.26 -25.47
CA HIS A 275 7.13 -0.95 -25.75
C HIS A 275 7.21 -2.46 -26.09
N LYS A 276 6.34 -3.37 -25.63
CA LYS A 276 4.97 -3.33 -25.11
C LYS A 276 4.71 -4.71 -24.51
N ASN A 277 3.99 -4.75 -23.39
CA ASN A 277 3.07 -5.81 -22.91
C ASN A 277 3.11 -5.84 -21.37
N ILE A 278 2.57 -4.77 -20.80
CA ILE A 278 2.12 -4.78 -19.42
C ILE A 278 0.72 -5.37 -19.48
N VAL A 279 0.50 -6.47 -18.76
CA VAL A 279 -0.86 -6.83 -18.33
C VAL A 279 -1.31 -5.66 -17.47
N GLU A 280 -2.19 -4.82 -18.00
CA GLU A 280 -2.83 -3.72 -17.28
C GLU A 280 -3.66 -4.32 -16.15
N VAL A 281 -3.02 -4.49 -14.99
CA VAL A 281 -3.76 -4.40 -13.73
C VAL A 281 -4.25 -2.97 -13.69
N GLU A 282 -5.55 -2.75 -13.90
CA GLU A 282 -6.14 -1.42 -13.79
C GLU A 282 -5.65 -0.77 -12.49
N PRO A 283 -4.88 0.33 -12.57
CA PRO A 283 -4.51 1.08 -11.40
C PRO A 283 -5.83 1.60 -10.83
N TRP A 284 -6.31 1.05 -9.72
CA TRP A 284 -7.48 1.61 -9.04
C TRP A 284 -7.10 3.04 -8.64
N GLU A 285 -7.57 3.98 -9.44
CA GLU A 285 -7.31 5.40 -9.26
C GLU A 285 -7.99 5.82 -7.97
N GLU A 286 -7.18 6.02 -6.92
CA GLU A 286 -7.52 6.81 -5.74
C GLU A 286 -8.39 7.98 -6.21
N LEU A 287 -9.56 8.20 -5.56
CA LEU A 287 -10.41 9.35 -5.84
C LEU A 287 -9.53 10.56 -6.08
N GLU A 288 -9.74 11.28 -7.18
CA GLU A 288 -8.93 12.45 -7.50
C GLU A 288 -8.76 13.29 -6.23
N PRO A 289 -7.52 13.61 -5.84
CA PRO A 289 -7.26 14.27 -4.58
C PRO A 289 -7.97 15.62 -4.59
N MET A 290 -9.04 15.74 -3.80
CA MET A 290 -9.72 17.01 -3.58
C MET A 290 -9.13 17.69 -2.34
N PRO A 291 -8.82 18.99 -2.42
CA PRO A 291 -8.65 19.86 -1.27
C PRO A 291 -9.77 19.70 -0.22
N GLU A 292 -9.41 19.79 1.06
CA GLU A 292 -10.37 19.80 2.16
C GLU A 292 -11.34 20.99 1.98
N GLY A 293 -12.66 20.71 1.91
CA GLY A 293 -13.71 21.71 1.74
C GLY A 293 -14.23 21.92 0.31
N GLU A 294 -13.70 21.19 -0.68
CA GLU A 294 -14.29 21.20 -2.03
C GLU A 294 -15.58 20.37 -2.11
N ILE A 295 -16.54 20.89 -2.87
CA ILE A 295 -17.82 20.23 -3.17
C ILE A 295 -17.62 19.31 -4.37
N ARG A 296 -18.01 18.03 -4.24
CA ARG A 296 -18.05 17.09 -5.35
C ARG A 296 -19.43 17.06 -5.97
N GLU A 297 -19.52 17.49 -7.23
CA GLU A 297 -20.71 17.28 -8.04
C GLU A 297 -20.80 15.82 -8.52
N MET A 298 -21.95 15.18 -8.31
CA MET A 298 -22.21 13.79 -8.70
C MET A 298 -23.60 13.62 -9.28
N ASN A 299 -23.78 12.57 -10.07
CA ASN A 299 -25.10 12.04 -10.41
C ASN A 299 -25.44 10.87 -9.47
N ARG A 300 -26.72 10.49 -9.35
CA ARG A 300 -27.13 9.28 -8.64
C ARG A 300 -28.16 8.46 -9.40
N GLN A 301 -28.04 7.14 -9.30
CA GLN A 301 -28.97 6.16 -9.83
C GLN A 301 -29.37 5.21 -8.70
N PHE A 302 -30.65 4.81 -8.65
CA PHE A 302 -31.12 3.79 -7.72
C PHE A 302 -31.23 2.45 -8.43
N LEU A 303 -30.57 1.44 -7.88
CA LEU A 303 -30.64 0.06 -8.32
C LEU A 303 -31.55 -0.73 -7.38
N TYR A 304 -32.38 -1.61 -7.92
CA TYR A 304 -33.26 -2.48 -7.13
C TYR A 304 -32.85 -3.93 -7.32
N VAL A 305 -32.38 -4.56 -6.23
CA VAL A 305 -31.88 -5.94 -6.22
C VAL A 305 -32.65 -6.74 -5.18
N ASP A 306 -33.48 -7.68 -5.60
CA ASP A 306 -34.29 -8.53 -4.71
C ASP A 306 -35.06 -7.74 -3.64
N GLY A 307 -35.59 -6.56 -4.02
CA GLY A 307 -36.31 -5.66 -3.11
C GLY A 307 -35.42 -4.79 -2.22
N VAL A 308 -34.10 -4.79 -2.44
CA VAL A 308 -33.13 -3.89 -1.80
C VAL A 308 -32.81 -2.74 -2.75
N GLU A 309 -33.05 -1.51 -2.31
CA GLU A 309 -32.66 -0.30 -3.02
C GLU A 309 -31.20 0.05 -2.70
N VAL A 310 -30.38 0.26 -3.73
CA VAL A 310 -28.98 0.67 -3.63
C VAL A 310 -28.78 1.94 -4.43
N GLU A 311 -28.54 3.05 -3.74
CA GLU A 311 -28.13 4.30 -4.38
C GLU A 311 -26.65 4.22 -4.80
N VAL A 312 -26.42 4.36 -6.10
CA VAL A 312 -25.09 4.43 -6.71
C VAL A 312 -24.87 5.84 -7.26
N CYS A 313 -23.82 6.48 -6.77
CA CYS A 313 -23.41 7.81 -7.22
C CYS A 313 -22.33 7.66 -8.32
N SER A 314 -22.36 8.51 -9.35
CA SER A 314 -21.32 8.59 -10.36
C SER A 314 -20.71 9.98 -10.44
N ASN A 315 -19.39 10.06 -10.65
CA ASN A 315 -18.71 11.33 -10.90
C ASN A 315 -18.64 11.64 -12.41
N VAL A 316 -18.06 12.79 -12.74
CA VAL A 316 -17.83 13.25 -14.13
C VAL A 316 -16.98 12.30 -14.98
N ASN A 317 -16.21 11.41 -14.35
CA ASN A 317 -15.36 10.41 -14.99
C ASN A 317 -16.03 9.02 -15.05
N GLU A 318 -17.36 8.96 -14.86
CA GLU A 318 -18.15 7.72 -14.85
C GLU A 318 -17.68 6.66 -13.86
N LYS A 319 -17.03 7.08 -12.76
CA LYS A 319 -16.70 6.18 -11.66
C LYS A 319 -17.86 6.09 -10.70
N TYR A 320 -18.15 4.86 -10.27
CA TYR A 320 -19.30 4.54 -9.44
C TYR A 320 -18.94 4.32 -7.98
N PHE A 321 -19.75 4.90 -7.10
CA PHE A 321 -19.58 4.89 -5.66
C PHE A 321 -20.90 4.61 -4.96
N VAL A 322 -20.83 4.09 -3.74
CA VAL A 322 -21.96 3.98 -2.83
C VAL A 322 -21.62 4.81 -1.59
N ARG A 323 -22.55 5.65 -1.14
CA ARG A 323 -22.36 6.41 0.10
C ARG A 323 -22.32 5.47 1.30
N HIS A 324 -21.46 5.74 2.26
CA HIS A 324 -21.40 4.99 3.52
C HIS A 324 -22.77 4.88 4.20
N ASN A 325 -23.59 5.93 4.10
CA ASN A 325 -24.93 5.96 4.68
C ASN A 325 -25.82 4.82 4.14
N VAL A 326 -25.71 4.51 2.84
CA VAL A 326 -26.44 3.43 2.17
C VAL A 326 -25.93 2.08 2.66
N TYR A 327 -24.60 1.91 2.70
CA TYR A 327 -23.99 0.70 3.27
C TYR A 327 -24.43 0.46 4.72
N TRP A 328 -24.39 1.50 5.55
CA TRP A 328 -24.78 1.41 6.95
C TRP A 328 -26.24 1.02 7.10
N TRP A 329 -27.13 1.65 6.32
CA TRP A 329 -28.55 1.32 6.33
C TRP A 329 -28.81 -0.14 5.95
N ILE A 330 -28.15 -0.64 4.89
CA ILE A 330 -28.31 -2.01 4.42
C ILE A 330 -27.83 -3.03 5.46
N VAL A 331 -26.71 -2.75 6.14
CA VAL A 331 -26.09 -3.69 7.08
C VAL A 331 -26.73 -3.65 8.47
N PHE A 332 -27.12 -2.47 8.94
CA PHE A 332 -27.55 -2.24 10.32
C PHE A 332 -29.01 -1.83 10.47
N GLU A 333 -29.77 -1.67 9.38
CA GLU A 333 -31.20 -1.29 9.35
C GLU A 333 -31.52 -0.07 10.23
N SER A 334 -30.57 0.85 10.32
CA SER A 334 -30.62 2.00 11.20
C SER A 334 -29.99 3.21 10.55
N LYS A 335 -30.39 4.41 10.99
CA LYS A 335 -29.79 5.66 10.51
C LYS A 335 -28.29 5.65 10.79
N ASN A 336 -27.53 6.12 9.80
CA ASN A 336 -26.09 6.25 9.92
C ASN A 336 -25.73 7.10 11.16
N PRO A 337 -24.83 6.63 12.04
CA PRO A 337 -24.31 7.44 13.14
C PRO A 337 -23.63 8.72 12.65
N ASP A 338 -23.56 9.71 13.54
CA ASP A 338 -22.82 10.96 13.30
C ASP A 338 -21.38 10.65 12.82
N PRO A 339 -21.01 11.01 11.57
CA PRO A 339 -19.78 10.51 10.97
C PRO A 339 -18.50 10.93 11.71
N VAL A 340 -18.52 12.11 12.31
CA VAL A 340 -17.38 12.71 13.03
C VAL A 340 -17.26 12.10 14.42
N SER A 341 -18.37 12.02 15.16
CA SER A 341 -18.40 11.60 16.56
C SER A 341 -18.26 10.09 16.73
N GLN A 342 -18.61 9.29 15.72
CA GLN A 342 -18.65 7.82 15.80
C GLN A 342 -17.50 7.13 15.07
N ASN A 343 -16.46 7.88 14.71
CA ASN A 343 -15.23 7.34 14.11
C ASN A 343 -15.49 6.44 12.89
N VAL A 344 -16.42 6.86 12.02
CA VAL A 344 -16.85 6.07 10.84
C VAL A 344 -15.66 5.67 9.96
N ILE A 345 -14.72 6.61 9.74
CA ILE A 345 -13.49 6.36 8.98
C ILE A 345 -12.63 5.27 9.63
N GLY A 346 -12.46 5.31 10.96
CA GLY A 346 -11.70 4.29 11.69
C GLY A 346 -12.34 2.91 11.58
N ASN A 347 -13.67 2.85 11.71
CA ASN A 347 -14.43 1.60 11.59
C ASN A 347 -14.34 1.02 10.18
N LEU A 348 -14.51 1.85 9.14
CA LEU A 348 -14.35 1.43 7.76
C LEU A 348 -12.95 0.89 7.44
N LYS A 349 -11.89 1.54 7.95
CA LYS A 349 -10.52 1.01 7.84
C LYS A 349 -10.41 -0.38 8.47
N ASN A 350 -10.93 -0.55 9.68
CA ASN A 350 -10.92 -1.84 10.37
C ASN A 350 -11.72 -2.92 9.62
N PHE A 351 -12.83 -2.57 8.96
CA PHE A 351 -13.58 -3.51 8.12
C PHE A 351 -12.79 -3.91 6.88
N ILE A 352 -12.15 -2.95 6.21
CA ILE A 352 -11.34 -3.23 5.04
C ILE A 352 -10.12 -4.09 5.35
N ASP A 353 -9.43 -3.80 6.45
CA ASP A 353 -8.24 -4.56 6.85
C ASP A 353 -8.56 -6.04 7.17
N ARG A 354 -9.85 -6.36 7.36
CA ARG A 354 -10.35 -7.73 7.54
C ARG A 354 -10.77 -8.41 6.24
N LEU A 355 -10.92 -7.66 5.14
CA LEU A 355 -11.25 -8.25 3.84
C LEU A 355 -10.07 -9.14 3.39
N PRO A 356 -10.34 -10.32 2.82
CA PRO A 356 -9.29 -11.23 2.36
C PRO A 356 -8.50 -10.65 1.18
N THR A 357 -9.04 -9.65 0.49
CA THR A 357 -8.42 -9.03 -0.67
C THR A 357 -7.63 -7.78 -0.29
N ILE A 358 -6.34 -7.78 -0.62
CA ILE A 358 -5.41 -6.64 -0.48
C ILE A 358 -5.75 -5.45 -1.39
N LYS A 359 -6.77 -5.62 -2.25
CA LYS A 359 -7.25 -4.71 -3.28
C LYS A 359 -7.45 -3.27 -2.77
N TRP A 360 -7.80 -3.13 -1.50
CA TRP A 360 -8.15 -1.85 -0.89
C TRP A 360 -7.04 -1.24 -0.02
N SER A 361 -5.88 -1.90 0.06
CA SER A 361 -4.76 -1.42 0.87
C SER A 361 -4.28 -0.05 0.36
N GLY A 362 -4.30 0.94 1.25
CA GLY A 362 -3.88 2.31 0.93
C GLY A 362 -5.02 3.23 0.46
N TYR A 363 -6.25 2.73 0.29
CA TYR A 363 -7.40 3.59 0.06
C TYR A 363 -7.61 4.53 1.25
N ARG A 364 -7.82 5.82 0.96
CA ARG A 364 -8.00 6.85 1.98
C ARG A 364 -9.45 7.28 2.03
N PHE A 365 -10.14 6.83 3.07
CA PHE A 365 -11.44 7.38 3.41
C PHE A 365 -11.32 8.82 3.89
N ARG A 366 -12.27 9.64 3.44
CA ARG A 366 -12.46 11.03 3.84
C ARG A 366 -13.95 11.34 3.78
N LEU A 367 -14.39 12.27 4.62
CA LEU A 367 -15.70 12.89 4.45
C LEU A 367 -15.61 13.88 3.29
N GLU A 368 -16.62 13.87 2.43
CA GLU A 368 -16.75 14.79 1.31
C GLU A 368 -18.15 15.40 1.33
N THR A 369 -18.24 16.69 0.99
CA THR A 369 -19.49 17.34 0.63
C THR A 369 -19.81 16.98 -0.81
N ILE A 370 -20.95 16.33 -1.03
CA ILE A 370 -21.44 15.89 -2.33
C ILE A 370 -22.67 16.72 -2.67
N VAL A 371 -22.73 17.27 -3.88
CA VAL A 371 -23.94 17.90 -4.43
C VAL A 371 -24.42 17.05 -5.60
N PHE A 372 -25.69 16.66 -5.56
CA PHE A 372 -26.32 15.92 -6.65
C PHE A 372 -26.85 16.89 -7.69
N SER A 373 -26.36 16.75 -8.93
CA SER A 373 -26.69 17.65 -10.04
C SER A 373 -28.17 17.62 -10.45
N GLU A 374 -28.89 16.55 -10.10
CA GLU A 374 -30.29 16.34 -10.48
C GLU A 374 -31.29 17.12 -9.61
N ASP A 375 -30.94 17.37 -8.35
CA ASP A 375 -31.87 17.95 -7.36
C ASP A 375 -31.24 18.97 -6.40
N ASP A 376 -29.99 19.39 -6.66
CA ASP A 376 -29.21 20.33 -5.84
C ASP A 376 -29.11 19.92 -4.36
N VAL A 377 -29.24 18.62 -4.06
CA VAL A 377 -29.15 18.12 -2.69
C VAL A 377 -27.69 18.00 -2.28
N GLU A 378 -27.31 18.75 -1.24
CA GLU A 378 -26.00 18.70 -0.60
C GLU A 378 -26.00 17.69 0.56
N VAL A 379 -25.05 16.75 0.56
CA VAL A 379 -24.87 15.76 1.62
C VAL A 379 -23.40 15.56 1.95
N GLU A 380 -23.09 15.41 3.23
CA GLU A 380 -21.77 15.02 3.68
C GLU A 380 -21.70 13.48 3.83
N SER A 381 -20.76 12.82 3.16
CA SER A 381 -20.63 11.36 3.25
C SER A 381 -19.23 10.86 2.93
N VAL A 382 -18.96 9.62 3.32
CA VAL A 382 -17.78 8.87 2.86
C VAL A 382 -18.19 8.06 1.64
N LEU A 383 -17.45 8.19 0.55
CA LEU A 383 -17.67 7.43 -0.69
C LEU A 383 -16.92 6.10 -0.68
N LEU A 384 -17.66 5.02 -0.89
CA LEU A 384 -17.14 3.66 -1.08
C LEU A 384 -17.12 3.38 -2.59
N PRO A 385 -15.99 3.02 -3.21
CA PRO A 385 -16.00 2.52 -4.58
C PRO A 385 -16.97 1.35 -4.72
N LEU A 386 -17.72 1.27 -5.81
CA LEU A 386 -18.78 0.26 -5.98
C LEU A 386 -18.29 -1.17 -5.71
N ALA A 387 -17.12 -1.53 -6.25
CA ALA A 387 -16.52 -2.85 -6.01
C ALA A 387 -16.07 -3.08 -4.54
N MET A 388 -15.73 -2.02 -3.80
CA MET A 388 -15.42 -2.11 -2.36
C MET A 388 -16.70 -2.35 -1.57
N PHE A 389 -17.77 -1.64 -1.91
CA PHE A 389 -19.08 -1.87 -1.33
C PHE A 389 -19.53 -3.33 -1.55
N GLU A 390 -19.42 -3.87 -2.76
CA GLU A 390 -19.73 -5.28 -3.04
C GLU A 390 -18.87 -6.24 -2.19
N SER A 391 -17.57 -5.96 -2.05
CA SER A 391 -16.66 -6.77 -1.23
C SER A 391 -17.07 -6.75 0.25
N LEU A 392 -17.45 -5.58 0.77
CA LEU A 392 -17.92 -5.42 2.14
C LEU A 392 -19.24 -6.16 2.38
N ILE A 393 -20.18 -6.13 1.44
CA ILE A 393 -21.45 -6.87 1.57
C ILE A 393 -21.23 -8.38 1.54
N ARG A 394 -20.32 -8.89 0.68
CA ARG A 394 -19.98 -10.32 0.63
C ARG A 394 -19.33 -10.81 1.93
N GLU A 395 -18.45 -10.00 2.52
CA GLU A 395 -17.69 -10.37 3.72
C GLU A 395 -18.34 -9.91 5.02
N ALA A 396 -19.43 -9.14 4.97
CA ALA A 396 -20.14 -8.69 6.17
C ALA A 396 -20.49 -9.92 7.01
N LYS A 397 -19.69 -10.18 8.06
CA LYS A 397 -19.89 -11.31 8.95
C LYS A 397 -21.23 -11.12 9.64
N PHE A 398 -22.24 -11.73 9.06
CA PHE A 398 -23.57 -11.76 9.61
C PHE A 398 -23.44 -12.32 11.02
N HIS A 399 -24.07 -11.70 12.01
CA HIS A 399 -24.16 -12.25 13.36
C HIS A 399 -24.93 -13.60 13.41
N SER A 400 -25.32 -14.15 12.26
CA SER A 400 -25.84 -15.50 12.10
C SER A 400 -24.72 -16.54 12.12
N ALA A 401 -24.70 -17.38 13.13
CA ALA A 401 -23.75 -18.48 13.25
C ALA A 401 -23.97 -19.58 12.18
N GLY A 402 -22.86 -20.06 11.62
CA GLY A 402 -22.71 -21.34 10.93
C GLY A 402 -23.38 -21.46 9.57
N LYS A 403 -24.59 -22.01 9.54
CA LYS A 403 -25.20 -22.59 8.34
C LYS A 403 -25.51 -21.58 7.23
N LEU A 404 -26.05 -20.41 7.59
CA LEU A 404 -26.40 -19.38 6.61
C LEU A 404 -25.16 -18.87 5.86
N THR A 405 -24.04 -18.72 6.57
CA THR A 405 -22.77 -18.26 5.98
C THR A 405 -22.22 -19.28 4.98
N GLU A 406 -22.34 -20.58 5.28
CA GLU A 406 -21.94 -21.65 4.37
C GLU A 406 -22.86 -21.71 3.14
N GLU A 407 -24.17 -21.68 3.34
CA GLU A 407 -25.15 -21.66 2.24
C GLU A 407 -24.94 -20.46 1.31
N LEU A 408 -24.63 -19.27 1.85
CA LEU A 408 -24.29 -18.09 1.06
C LEU A 408 -22.97 -18.26 0.31
N LYS A 409 -21.92 -18.77 0.96
CA LYS A 409 -20.61 -18.97 0.31
C LYS A 409 -20.66 -20.00 -0.82
N ASN A 410 -21.50 -21.02 -0.67
CA ASN A 410 -21.68 -22.06 -1.68
C ASN A 410 -22.66 -21.66 -2.79
N GLY A 411 -23.33 -20.49 -2.67
CA GLY A 411 -24.36 -20.06 -3.62
C GLY A 411 -25.66 -20.88 -3.55
N GLU A 412 -25.85 -21.64 -2.47
CA GLU A 412 -27.02 -22.51 -2.27
C GLU A 412 -28.19 -21.77 -1.63
N TYR A 413 -27.91 -20.63 -0.98
CA TYR A 413 -28.93 -19.85 -0.28
C TYR A 413 -29.95 -19.24 -1.24
N LYS A 414 -31.24 -19.43 -0.93
CA LYS A 414 -32.35 -18.79 -1.64
C LYS A 414 -32.96 -17.68 -0.77
N PRO A 415 -32.91 -16.41 -1.21
CA PRO A 415 -33.50 -15.30 -0.47
C PRO A 415 -34.98 -15.49 -0.17
N LYS A 416 -35.39 -15.15 1.05
CA LYS A 416 -36.78 -15.14 1.51
C LYS A 416 -37.32 -13.72 1.59
N PRO A 417 -38.64 -13.51 1.48
CA PRO A 417 -39.24 -12.17 1.55
C PRO A 417 -38.95 -11.42 2.86
N ASP A 418 -38.80 -12.14 3.97
CA ASP A 418 -38.52 -11.62 5.32
C ASP A 418 -37.02 -11.48 5.62
N ASP A 419 -36.14 -11.85 4.70
CA ASP A 419 -34.71 -11.66 4.89
C ASP A 419 -34.33 -10.18 4.97
N ARG A 420 -33.32 -9.90 5.81
CA ARG A 420 -32.69 -8.59 5.91
C ARG A 420 -32.07 -8.17 4.59
N ALA A 421 -32.01 -6.86 4.37
CA ALA A 421 -31.51 -6.29 3.11
C ALA A 421 -30.08 -6.75 2.75
N ASN A 422 -29.19 -6.80 3.74
CA ASN A 422 -27.82 -7.27 3.53
C ASN A 422 -27.73 -8.76 3.13
N ILE A 423 -28.59 -9.63 3.65
CA ILE A 423 -28.60 -11.06 3.30
C ILE A 423 -29.05 -11.23 1.85
N LYS A 424 -30.15 -10.58 1.46
CA LYS A 424 -30.67 -10.60 0.08
C LYS A 424 -29.62 -10.09 -0.91
N LEU A 425 -29.02 -8.94 -0.62
CA LEU A 425 -28.00 -8.35 -1.48
C LEU A 425 -26.73 -9.21 -1.54
N CYS A 426 -26.30 -9.82 -0.43
CA CYS A 426 -25.15 -10.71 -0.41
C CYS A 426 -25.38 -11.97 -1.25
N ALA A 427 -26.55 -12.60 -1.11
CA ALA A 427 -26.93 -13.77 -1.91
C ALA A 427 -26.91 -13.45 -3.41
N TRP A 428 -27.53 -12.33 -3.80
CA TRP A 428 -27.53 -11.89 -5.19
C TRP A 428 -26.12 -11.61 -5.73
N LEU A 429 -25.28 -10.95 -4.91
CA LEU A 429 -23.91 -10.63 -5.29
C LEU A 429 -23.08 -11.89 -5.54
N GLN A 430 -23.34 -13.05 -4.91
CA GLN A 430 -22.52 -14.26 -5.14
C GLN A 430 -22.32 -14.61 -6.62
N HIS A 431 -23.33 -14.31 -7.46
CA HIS A 431 -23.28 -14.62 -8.89
C HIS A 431 -23.39 -13.38 -9.80
N ASN A 432 -23.50 -12.18 -9.24
CA ASN A 432 -23.72 -10.95 -9.99
C ASN A 432 -22.81 -9.80 -9.50
N SER A 433 -22.82 -8.70 -10.25
CA SER A 433 -22.23 -7.43 -9.83
C SER A 433 -23.22 -6.30 -10.11
N LEU A 434 -23.29 -5.33 -9.21
CA LEU A 434 -24.10 -4.12 -9.38
C LEU A 434 -23.68 -3.34 -10.63
N SER A 435 -22.41 -3.45 -11.03
CA SER A 435 -21.92 -2.83 -12.26
C SER A 435 -22.69 -3.27 -13.51
N SER A 436 -23.23 -4.50 -13.52
CA SER A 436 -24.03 -5.04 -14.63
C SER A 436 -25.43 -4.41 -14.75
N LEU A 437 -25.91 -3.75 -13.70
CA LEU A 437 -27.22 -3.09 -13.66
C LEU A 437 -27.14 -1.58 -13.97
N LEU A 438 -25.92 -1.04 -14.06
CA LEU A 438 -25.72 0.37 -14.38
C LEU A 438 -26.06 0.59 -15.86
N GLN A 439 -26.87 1.61 -16.11
CA GLN A 439 -27.19 1.99 -17.49
C GLN A 439 -25.97 2.72 -18.06
N THR A 440 -25.31 2.14 -19.06
CA THR A 440 -24.36 2.89 -19.86
C THR A 440 -25.15 3.92 -20.67
N LYS A 441 -24.87 5.22 -20.51
CA LYS A 441 -25.48 6.31 -21.30
C LYS A 441 -25.02 6.30 -22.78
N ASN A 442 -24.78 5.13 -23.36
CA ASN A 442 -24.57 4.93 -24.78
C ASN A 442 -25.82 4.28 -25.39
N SER A 443 -26.88 5.07 -25.49
CA SER A 443 -27.99 4.90 -26.43
C SER A 443 -28.54 6.27 -26.79
#